data_AF-A0A2W1AJ76-F1
#
_entry.id   AF-A0A2W1AJ76-F1
#
_cell.length_a   1.000
_cell.length_b   1.000
_cell.length_c   1.000
_cell.angle_alpha   90.00
_cell.angle_beta   90.00
_cell.angle_gamma   90.00
#
_symmetry.space_group_name_H-M   'P 1'
#
loop_
_entity.id
_entity.type
_entity.pdbx_description
1 polymer ?
#
loop_
_entity_poly.entity_id
_entity_poly.type
_entity_poly.pdbx_seq_one_letter_code
_entity_poly.pdbx_strand_id
1 'polypeptide(L)'
;MSKKKFQILSASHSFQLEIELINDNIWFHKDDMREKFGWILKPEGLCKEEVCIPLKEPLLLLNNDHVNINQFAKELNRPIASEVSKGVIVLGESASDRANWLYAEQAPDFELPDLNGNMHRLSEHFGKKLCLVVHASW
;
A
#
# COMPACT_ATOMS: atom_id res chain seq x y z
N MET A 1 6.97 -5.57 26.15
CA MET A 1 7.04 -5.84 24.69
C MET A 1 8.05 -4.89 24.08
N SER A 2 8.87 -5.35 23.13
CA SER A 2 9.91 -4.51 22.51
C SER A 2 9.34 -3.87 21.24
N LYS A 3 9.20 -2.54 21.26
CA LYS A 3 8.88 -1.75 20.07
C LYS A 3 10.08 -1.74 19.13
N LYS A 4 9.83 -1.94 17.83
CA LYS A 4 10.84 -1.88 16.78
C LYS A 4 10.36 -1.01 15.64
N LYS A 5 11.26 -0.30 14.97
CA LYS A 5 10.93 0.48 13.78
C LYS A 5 10.98 -0.38 12.54
N PHE A 6 9.90 -0.41 11.78
CA PHE A 6 9.82 -1.10 10.49
C PHE A 6 9.65 -0.10 9.37
N GLN A 7 10.31 -0.36 8.24
CA GLN A 7 10.09 0.36 7.00
C GLN A 7 8.86 -0.21 6.30
N ILE A 8 7.90 0.66 6.00
CA ILE A 8 6.70 0.35 5.22
C ILE A 8 6.91 0.85 3.81
N LEU A 9 6.79 -0.04 2.83
CA LEU A 9 6.80 0.26 1.41
C LEU A 9 5.36 0.21 0.91
N SER A 10 4.81 1.35 0.49
CA SER A 10 3.52 1.43 -0.20
C SER A 10 3.72 1.81 -1.66
N ALA A 11 2.65 1.74 -2.46
CA ALA A 11 2.71 2.03 -3.89
C ALA A 11 3.23 3.44 -4.22
N SER A 12 2.88 4.45 -3.44
CA SER A 12 3.21 5.85 -3.73
C SER A 12 4.31 6.45 -2.85
N HIS A 13 4.58 5.85 -1.69
CA HIS A 13 5.52 6.39 -0.72
C HIS A 13 5.99 5.32 0.27
N SER A 14 7.03 5.63 1.03
CA SER A 14 7.52 4.77 2.11
C SER A 14 7.70 5.58 3.39
N PHE A 15 7.52 4.92 4.54
CA PHE A 15 7.58 5.56 5.85
C PHE A 15 7.93 4.54 6.94
N GLN A 16 8.28 5.02 8.13
CA GLN A 16 8.56 4.16 9.27
C GLN A 16 7.35 4.07 10.21
N LEU A 17 7.15 2.88 10.78
CA LEU A 17 6.20 2.63 11.86
C LEU A 17 6.89 2.02 13.07
N GLU A 18 6.43 2.37 14.26
CA GLU A 18 6.73 1.60 15.46
C GLU A 18 5.81 0.38 15.53
N ILE A 19 6.43 -0.78 15.61
CA ILE A 19 5.79 -2.08 15.56
C ILE A 19 6.01 -2.83 16.87
N GLU A 20 4.96 -3.50 17.33
CA GLU A 20 4.97 -4.49 18.39
C GLU A 20 4.69 -5.88 17.82
N LEU A 21 5.56 -6.83 18.16
CA LEU A 21 5.39 -8.23 17.77
C LEU A 21 4.74 -9.00 18.92
N ILE A 22 3.56 -9.56 18.67
CA ILE A 22 2.78 -10.30 19.66
C ILE A 22 2.26 -11.57 19.02
N ASN A 23 2.72 -12.76 19.48
CA ASN A 23 2.32 -14.06 18.93
C ASN A 23 2.41 -14.10 17.39
N ASP A 24 3.58 -13.74 16.85
CA ASP A 24 3.87 -13.63 15.40
C ASP A 24 3.00 -12.64 14.61
N ASN A 25 2.14 -11.89 15.29
CA ASN A 25 1.38 -10.79 14.69
C ASN A 25 2.14 -9.48 14.82
N ILE A 26 1.96 -8.64 13.80
CA ILE A 26 2.59 -7.33 13.67
C ILE A 26 1.54 -6.26 13.99
N TRP A 27 1.80 -5.50 15.04
CA TRP A 27 0.88 -4.50 15.56
C TRP A 27 1.48 -3.10 15.48
N PHE A 28 0.68 -2.10 15.14
CA PHE A 28 1.08 -0.69 15.16
C PHE A 28 0.07 0.14 15.97
N HIS A 29 0.45 1.32 16.43
CA HIS A 29 -0.44 2.15 17.24
C HIS A 29 -1.58 2.73 16.40
N LYS A 30 -2.80 2.78 16.93
CA LYS A 30 -3.99 3.24 16.19
C LYS A 30 -3.86 4.67 15.63
N ASP A 31 -3.06 5.53 16.26
CA ASP A 31 -2.86 6.91 15.79
C ASP A 31 -2.16 6.95 14.43
N ASP A 32 -1.25 6.01 14.16
CA ASP A 32 -0.59 5.88 12.87
C ASP A 32 -1.57 5.49 11.75
N MET A 33 -2.73 4.91 12.08
CA MET A 33 -3.77 4.57 11.11
C MET A 33 -4.24 5.82 10.37
N ARG A 34 -4.49 6.90 11.12
CA ARG A 34 -4.89 8.18 10.55
C ARG A 34 -3.70 8.91 9.95
N GLU A 35 -2.60 8.98 10.69
CA GLU A 35 -1.45 9.80 10.30
C GLU A 35 -0.69 9.28 9.07
N LYS A 36 -0.55 7.96 8.95
CA LYS A 36 0.23 7.33 7.88
C LYS A 36 -0.62 6.76 6.76
N PHE A 37 -1.78 6.20 7.10
CA PHE A 37 -2.64 5.53 6.12
C PHE A 37 -3.87 6.36 5.71
N GLY A 38 -4.23 7.39 6.47
CA GLY A 38 -5.41 8.23 6.23
C GLY A 38 -6.74 7.54 6.58
N TRP A 39 -6.70 6.41 7.28
CA TRP A 39 -7.89 5.67 7.68
C TRP A 39 -8.24 5.95 9.15
N ILE A 40 -9.53 5.96 9.46
CA ILE A 40 -10.07 6.21 10.78
C ILE A 40 -11.08 5.12 11.09
N LEU A 41 -11.01 4.57 12.30
CA LEU A 41 -12.03 3.66 12.79
C LEU A 41 -13.25 4.45 13.27
N LYS A 42 -14.43 4.12 12.74
CA LYS A 42 -15.74 4.63 13.16
C LYS A 42 -16.69 3.47 13.49
N PRO A 43 -17.84 3.70 14.13
CA PRO A 43 -18.81 2.64 14.43
C PRO A 43 -19.28 1.87 13.19
N GLU A 44 -19.40 2.54 12.04
CA GLU A 44 -19.77 1.94 10.76
C GLU A 44 -18.64 1.14 10.08
N GLY A 45 -17.39 1.28 10.53
CA GLY A 45 -16.25 0.54 9.99
C GLY A 45 -14.96 1.37 9.86
N LEU A 46 -14.08 0.92 8.98
CA LEU A 46 -12.82 1.58 8.67
C LEU A 46 -13.03 2.57 7.52
N CYS A 47 -12.85 3.86 7.79
CA CYS A 47 -13.25 4.93 6.88
C CYS A 47 -12.08 5.80 6.42
N LYS A 48 -12.10 6.21 5.16
CA LYS A 48 -11.21 7.21 4.57
C LYS A 48 -12.04 8.07 3.62
N GLU A 49 -12.06 9.37 3.89
CA GLU A 49 -12.92 10.32 3.17
C GLU A 49 -14.38 9.82 3.16
N GLU A 50 -15.00 9.67 1.99
CA GLU A 50 -16.38 9.21 1.81
C GLU A 50 -16.51 7.66 1.77
N VAL A 51 -15.39 6.93 1.78
CA VAL A 51 -15.38 5.47 1.71
C VAL A 51 -15.29 4.87 3.11
N CYS A 52 -16.24 4.00 3.46
CA CYS A 52 -16.22 3.22 4.70
C CYS A 52 -16.34 1.73 4.39
N ILE A 53 -15.42 0.94 4.93
CA ILE A 53 -15.41 -0.52 4.82
C ILE A 53 -15.94 -1.12 6.13
N PRO A 54 -17.11 -1.78 6.11
CA PRO A 54 -17.66 -2.42 7.30
C PRO A 54 -16.76 -3.54 7.81
N LEU A 55 -16.50 -3.53 9.13
CA LEU A 55 -15.69 -4.56 9.77
C LEU A 55 -16.58 -5.70 10.27
N LYS A 56 -16.35 -6.91 9.75
CA LYS A 56 -17.09 -8.11 10.20
C LYS A 56 -16.63 -8.58 11.58
N GLU A 57 -15.32 -8.50 11.84
CA GLU A 57 -14.68 -9.02 13.04
C GLU A 57 -13.71 -7.97 13.63
N PRO A 58 -14.23 -6.89 14.26
CA PRO A 58 -13.40 -5.78 14.76
C PRO A 58 -12.36 -6.20 15.81
N LEU A 59 -12.61 -7.29 16.53
CA LEU A 59 -11.68 -7.86 17.53
C LEU A 59 -10.43 -8.50 16.90
N LEU A 60 -10.45 -8.85 15.61
CA LEU A 60 -9.25 -9.29 14.90
C LEU A 60 -8.37 -8.12 14.47
N LEU A 61 -8.98 -6.96 14.25
CA LEU A 61 -8.27 -5.76 13.83
C LEU A 61 -7.63 -5.05 15.01
N LEU A 62 -8.31 -5.04 16.16
CA LEU A 62 -7.95 -4.18 17.29
C LEU A 62 -7.65 -4.98 18.55
N ASN A 63 -6.57 -4.59 19.21
CA ASN A 63 -6.25 -5.01 20.56
C ASN A 63 -5.82 -3.77 21.35
N ASN A 64 -6.70 -3.27 22.23
CA ASN A 64 -6.53 -1.98 22.90
C ASN A 64 -6.27 -0.85 21.89
N ASP A 65 -5.11 -0.20 21.98
CA ASP A 65 -4.70 0.90 21.12
C ASP A 65 -3.86 0.45 19.92
N HIS A 66 -3.84 -0.86 19.64
CA HIS A 66 -3.03 -1.44 18.59
C HIS A 66 -3.87 -2.08 17.49
N VAL A 67 -3.35 -1.96 16.27
CA VAL A 67 -3.98 -2.42 15.04
C VAL A 67 -3.14 -3.54 14.45
N ASN A 68 -3.77 -4.68 14.16
CA ASN A 68 -3.12 -5.79 13.46
C ASN A 68 -2.94 -5.42 11.98
N ILE A 69 -1.70 -5.29 11.50
CA ILE A 69 -1.44 -4.86 10.12
C ILE A 69 -1.92 -5.86 9.07
N ASN A 70 -1.91 -7.16 9.38
CA ASN A 70 -2.36 -8.20 8.45
C ASN A 70 -3.88 -8.13 8.30
N GLN A 71 -4.60 -7.96 9.41
CA GLN A 71 -6.05 -7.78 9.37
C GLN A 71 -6.41 -6.45 8.71
N PHE A 72 -5.70 -5.36 9.02
CA PHE A 72 -5.88 -4.07 8.37
C PHE A 72 -5.72 -4.16 6.84
N ALA A 73 -4.67 -4.82 6.36
CA ALA A 73 -4.46 -5.05 4.93
C ALA A 73 -5.59 -5.90 4.31
N LYS A 74 -6.03 -6.95 5.02
CA LYS A 74 -7.12 -7.83 4.58
C LYS A 74 -8.45 -7.09 4.44
N GLU A 75 -8.84 -6.28 5.43
CA GLU A 75 -10.09 -5.49 5.39
C GLU A 75 -10.07 -4.48 4.23
N LEU A 76 -8.90 -3.88 3.96
CA LEU A 76 -8.72 -2.96 2.84
C LEU A 76 -8.49 -3.66 1.49
N ASN A 77 -8.52 -5.00 1.46
CA ASN A 77 -8.21 -5.81 0.29
C ASN A 77 -6.87 -5.42 -0.39
N ARG A 78 -5.84 -5.20 0.45
CA ARG A 78 -4.48 -4.85 0.05
C ARG A 78 -3.55 -6.06 0.21
N PRO A 79 -2.72 -6.38 -0.79
CA PRO A 79 -1.71 -7.41 -0.64
C PRO A 79 -0.62 -6.94 0.35
N ILE A 80 -0.19 -7.85 1.21
CA ILE A 80 0.84 -7.59 2.23
C ILE A 80 1.92 -8.67 2.20
N ALA A 81 3.17 -8.26 2.34
CA ALA A 81 4.30 -9.13 2.61
C ALA A 81 5.16 -8.51 3.71
N SER A 82 5.71 -9.33 4.62
CA SER A 82 6.58 -8.85 5.69
C SER A 82 7.84 -9.69 5.78
N GLU A 83 8.96 -9.01 6.04
CA GLU A 83 10.24 -9.62 6.37
C GLU A 83 10.67 -9.07 7.74
N VAL A 84 10.25 -9.78 8.79
CA VAL A 84 10.40 -9.36 10.18
C VAL A 84 11.87 -9.23 10.58
N SER A 85 12.76 -10.07 10.03
CA SER A 85 14.19 -10.02 10.36
C SER A 85 14.90 -8.78 9.81
N LYS A 86 14.36 -8.21 8.71
CA LYS A 86 14.86 -6.96 8.11
C LYS A 86 14.07 -5.74 8.54
N GLY A 87 12.96 -5.91 9.26
CA GLY A 87 12.07 -4.82 9.66
C GLY A 87 11.42 -4.15 8.45
N VAL A 88 10.99 -4.92 7.44
CA VAL A 88 10.37 -4.37 6.23
C VAL A 88 8.98 -4.97 6.04
N ILE A 89 8.02 -4.14 5.64
CA ILE A 89 6.67 -4.56 5.24
C ILE A 89 6.33 -3.88 3.92
N VAL A 90 5.81 -4.64 2.98
CA VAL A 90 5.27 -4.15 1.72
C VAL A 90 3.76 -4.22 1.78
N LEU A 91 3.11 -3.10 1.46
CA LEU A 91 1.66 -2.94 1.40
C LEU A 91 1.27 -2.41 0.02
N GLY A 92 0.89 -3.33 -0.88
CA GLY A 92 0.52 -2.98 -2.25
C GLY A 92 -0.84 -2.27 -2.35
N GLU A 93 -1.18 -1.80 -3.55
CA GLU A 93 -2.46 -1.13 -3.81
C GLU A 93 -3.65 -2.05 -3.56
N SER A 94 -4.79 -1.46 -3.19
CA SER A 94 -6.02 -2.24 -3.07
C SER A 94 -6.45 -2.77 -4.44
N ALA A 95 -7.17 -3.89 -4.47
CA ALA A 95 -7.69 -4.42 -5.72
C ALA A 95 -8.59 -3.40 -6.46
N SER A 96 -9.33 -2.58 -5.70
CA SER A 96 -10.19 -1.52 -6.23
C SER A 96 -9.40 -0.37 -6.83
N ASP A 97 -8.35 0.13 -6.15
CA ASP A 97 -7.49 1.19 -6.68
C ASP A 97 -6.81 0.74 -7.97
N ARG A 98 -6.28 -0.49 -7.98
CA ARG A 98 -5.69 -1.09 -9.18
C ARG A 98 -6.70 -1.23 -10.32
N ALA A 99 -7.93 -1.63 -10.02
CA ALA A 99 -8.99 -1.71 -11.01
C ALA A 99 -9.36 -0.32 -11.55
N ASN A 100 -9.45 0.69 -10.69
CA ASN A 100 -9.73 2.08 -11.10
C ASN A 100 -8.63 2.61 -12.03
N TRP A 101 -7.36 2.33 -11.76
CA TRP A 101 -6.26 2.66 -12.67
C TRP A 101 -6.39 1.96 -14.03
N LEU A 102 -6.78 0.69 -14.05
CA LEU A 102 -7.03 -0.04 -15.31
C LEU A 102 -8.22 0.54 -16.09
N TYR A 103 -9.30 0.92 -15.40
CA TYR A 103 -10.50 1.50 -16.01
C TYR A 103 -10.37 2.99 -16.36
N ALA A 104 -9.40 3.70 -15.78
CA ALA A 104 -9.12 5.08 -16.17
C ALA A 104 -8.62 5.19 -17.62
N GLU A 105 -8.26 4.05 -18.25
CA GLU A 105 -7.78 3.93 -19.65
C GLU A 105 -6.57 4.83 -19.97
N GLN A 106 -5.95 5.41 -18.95
CA GLN A 106 -4.87 6.37 -19.10
C GLN A 106 -3.58 5.75 -18.58
N ALA A 107 -2.69 5.45 -19.52
CA ALA A 107 -1.32 5.09 -19.16
C ALA A 107 -0.62 6.32 -18.53
N PRO A 108 0.15 6.13 -17.44
CA PRO A 108 0.89 7.22 -16.82
C PRO A 108 1.96 7.76 -17.78
N ASP A 109 2.11 9.09 -17.84
CA ASP A 109 3.10 9.74 -18.71
C ASP A 109 4.52 9.66 -18.11
N PHE A 110 5.07 8.45 -18.08
CA PHE A 110 6.42 8.20 -17.58
C PHE A 110 7.48 8.70 -18.57
N GLU A 111 8.68 8.94 -18.06
CA GLU A 111 9.86 9.37 -18.83
C GLU A 111 10.97 8.33 -18.65
N LEU A 112 11.50 7.79 -19.75
CA LEU A 112 12.56 6.78 -19.74
C LEU A 112 13.71 7.18 -20.68
N PRO A 113 14.97 6.88 -20.33
CA PRO A 113 16.09 7.07 -21.23
C PRO A 113 16.12 6.00 -22.33
N ASP A 114 16.52 6.39 -23.54
CA ASP A 114 16.94 5.45 -24.59
C ASP A 114 18.37 4.92 -24.35
N LEU A 115 18.86 4.08 -25.27
CA LEU A 115 20.20 3.51 -25.21
C LEU A 115 21.34 4.55 -25.25
N ASN A 116 21.06 5.76 -25.73
CA ASN A 116 22.00 6.88 -25.76
C ASN A 116 21.82 7.82 -24.56
N GLY A 117 20.89 7.53 -23.66
CA GLY A 117 20.57 8.35 -22.49
C GLY A 117 19.65 9.53 -22.76
N ASN A 118 19.07 9.66 -23.97
CA ASN A 118 18.08 10.71 -24.22
C ASN A 118 16.76 10.32 -23.57
N MET A 119 16.11 11.26 -22.89
CA MET A 119 14.83 11.02 -22.23
C MET A 119 13.67 11.10 -23.24
N HIS A 120 12.75 10.14 -23.17
CA HIS A 120 11.53 10.09 -23.98
C HIS A 120 10.33 9.95 -23.05
N ARG A 121 9.30 10.77 -23.26
CA ARG A 121 8.01 10.67 -22.57
C ARG A 121 7.02 9.82 -23.34
N LEU A 122 6.14 9.13 -22.62
CA LEU A 122 5.08 8.34 -23.24
C LEU A 122 4.17 9.20 -24.14
N SER A 123 3.85 10.42 -23.70
CA SER A 123 3.00 11.38 -24.40
C SER A 123 3.53 11.82 -25.77
N GLU A 124 4.84 11.74 -26.00
CA GLU A 124 5.46 12.02 -27.31
C GLU A 124 5.01 11.03 -28.41
N HIS A 125 4.47 9.88 -28.00
CA HIS A 125 3.96 8.84 -28.89
C HIS A 125 2.43 8.86 -29.05
N PHE A 126 1.72 9.84 -28.49
CA PHE A 126 0.27 9.96 -28.69
C PHE A 126 -0.12 10.08 -30.16
N GLY A 127 -1.23 9.42 -30.53
CA GLY A 127 -1.68 9.29 -31.92
C GLY A 127 -1.00 8.18 -32.71
N LYS A 128 -0.07 7.42 -32.12
CA LYS A 128 0.57 6.24 -32.73
C LYS A 128 0.17 4.97 -31.99
N LYS A 129 0.17 3.83 -32.68
CA LYS A 129 0.08 2.52 -32.01
C LYS A 129 1.43 2.25 -31.32
N LEU A 130 1.40 2.04 -30.02
CA LEU A 130 2.59 1.78 -29.20
C LEU A 130 2.54 0.35 -28.63
N CYS A 131 3.67 -0.35 -28.64
CA CYS A 131 3.86 -1.61 -27.93
C CYS A 131 4.98 -1.40 -26.90
N LEU A 132 4.63 -1.47 -25.61
CA LEU A 132 5.61 -1.42 -24.52
C LEU A 132 6.01 -2.84 -24.16
N VAL A 133 7.30 -3.15 -24.30
CA VAL A 133 7.87 -4.45 -23.91
C VAL A 133 8.70 -4.24 -22.64
N VAL A 134 8.24 -4.84 -21.54
CA VAL A 134 8.98 -4.84 -20.27
C VAL A 134 9.63 -6.20 -20.12
N HIS A 135 10.96 -6.23 -19.95
CA HIS A 135 11.72 -7.46 -19.76
C HIS A 135 12.72 -7.33 -18.62
N ALA A 136 13.10 -8.47 -18.05
CA ALA A 136 14.24 -8.61 -17.15
C ALA A 136 15.11 -9.75 -17.70
N SER A 137 16.43 -9.60 -17.65
CA SER A 137 17.40 -10.50 -18.28
C SER A 137 17.81 -11.66 -17.37
N TRP A 138 16.92 -12.11 -16.49
CA TRP A 138 17.24 -13.15 -15.51
C TRP A 138 17.90 -14.38 -16.15
#